data_AF-T0HUL4-F1
#
_entry.id   AF-T0HUL4-F1
#
_cell.length_a   1.000
_cell.length_b   1.000
_cell.length_c   1.000
_cell.angle_alpha   90.00
_cell.angle_beta   90.00
_cell.angle_gamma   90.00
#
_symmetry.space_group_name_H-M   'P 1'
#
loop_
_entity.id
_entity.type
_entity.pdbx_description
1 polymer ?
#
loop_
_entity_poly.entity_id
_entity_poly.type
_entity_poly.pdbx_seq_one_letter_code
_entity_poly.pdbx_strand_id
1 'polypeptide(L)'
;MISIKAIQIKENVYWVGGIDWNIRNFHGYLTQRGSTYNAYLIIDEKITLIDTVKHYLFDEMLERISDVIDPADIDYVISNHVEQDHSGSLPEIMEIATKATLVTSPNGEKGLKAHFREDWNYRIVKSGDVLNIGKRNLTFVQTPMVHWPDNMVTYLEEDKILFSNDAFGQHIASTERFDDELPLGVILEEARKYYANIVLPYGGQVQKALGTLGGLDVEVIATSHGLIWRSNIPAILNEYQKWSTNATEKKAVIVYDTMWNATEIIAESISDVFEKKGYNVRFMDLKNNHISDIMTEVITAKYICVGSPTLNNNLMPSVASFLTYLKGLAPKDRIGLAFGSYGWSGQSIGQVEQYLKDCGFETLENIRIQYIPEEDQLEEMKEKLEGNIL
;
A
#
# COMPACT_ATOMS: atom_id res chain seq x y z
N MET A 1 19.70 -5.90 29.26
CA MET A 1 18.96 -5.50 28.05
C MET A 1 19.85 -5.78 26.87
N ILE A 2 19.32 -6.39 25.81
CA ILE A 2 20.02 -6.49 24.53
C ILE A 2 20.10 -5.05 24.02
N SER A 3 21.31 -4.50 23.88
CA SER A 3 21.47 -3.13 23.37
C SER A 3 21.04 -3.09 21.91
N ILE A 4 19.99 -2.33 21.62
CA ILE A 4 19.50 -2.11 20.26
C ILE A 4 20.39 -1.03 19.62
N LYS A 5 20.92 -1.30 18.42
CA LYS A 5 21.87 -0.43 17.72
C LYS A 5 21.22 0.28 16.54
N ALA A 6 21.64 1.51 16.28
CA ALA A 6 21.31 2.19 15.04
C ALA A 6 21.99 1.51 13.85
N ILE A 7 21.37 1.58 12.67
CA ILE A 7 21.93 0.97 11.46
C ILE A 7 22.34 2.08 10.51
N GLN A 8 23.63 2.17 10.22
CA GLN A 8 24.15 3.18 9.30
C GLN A 8 23.75 2.87 7.85
N ILE A 9 23.10 3.84 7.18
CA ILE A 9 22.66 3.69 5.78
C ILE A 9 23.57 4.42 4.79
N LYS A 10 24.17 5.54 5.23
CA LYS A 10 25.24 6.31 4.58
C LYS A 10 26.11 6.94 5.67
N GLU A 11 27.23 7.56 5.32
CA GLU A 11 28.08 8.23 6.32
C GLU A 11 27.27 9.27 7.12
N ASN A 12 27.23 9.15 8.44
CA ASN A 12 26.45 10.03 9.33
C ASN A 12 24.92 10.06 9.08
N VAL A 13 24.36 9.06 8.39
CA VAL A 13 22.91 8.88 8.24
C VAL A 13 22.55 7.49 8.73
N TYR A 14 21.60 7.41 9.67
CA TYR A 14 21.26 6.19 10.38
C TYR A 14 19.77 5.90 10.30
N TRP A 15 19.40 4.63 10.17
CA TRP A 15 18.08 4.13 10.49
C TRP A 15 17.97 3.94 12.00
N VAL A 16 16.95 4.55 12.60
CA VAL A 16 16.66 4.52 14.04
C VAL A 16 15.21 4.08 14.32
N GLY A 17 14.51 3.53 13.33
CA GLY A 17 13.10 3.11 13.45
C GLY A 17 12.84 1.94 14.41
N GLY A 18 11.63 1.39 14.39
CA GLY A 18 11.19 0.24 15.19
C GLY A 18 10.72 -0.95 14.33
N ILE A 19 10.80 -2.17 14.88
CA ILE A 19 10.39 -3.40 14.16
C ILE A 19 9.16 -4.00 14.83
N ASP A 20 8.08 -4.16 14.07
CA ASP A 20 6.86 -4.76 14.54
C ASP A 20 6.68 -6.16 13.93
N TRP A 21 7.26 -7.14 14.62
CA TRP A 21 7.15 -8.55 14.23
C TRP A 21 5.74 -9.11 14.37
N ASN A 22 4.90 -8.49 15.20
CA ASN A 22 3.64 -9.06 15.66
C ASN A 22 2.41 -8.44 14.98
N ILE A 23 2.55 -7.28 14.34
CA ILE A 23 1.45 -6.69 13.57
C ILE A 23 1.01 -7.64 12.48
N ARG A 24 -0.29 -7.93 12.44
CA ARG A 24 -0.91 -8.76 11.39
C ARG A 24 -2.05 -8.06 10.69
N ASN A 25 -2.58 -7.00 11.28
CA ASN A 25 -3.64 -6.19 10.72
C ASN A 25 -3.20 -4.73 10.78
N PHE A 26 -3.02 -4.14 9.62
CA PHE A 26 -2.69 -2.73 9.44
C PHE A 26 -3.90 -2.07 8.76
N HIS A 27 -4.61 -1.21 9.50
CA HIS A 27 -5.77 -0.46 9.02
C HIS A 27 -6.84 -1.30 8.28
N GLY A 28 -7.01 -2.57 8.69
CA GLY A 28 -8.00 -3.49 8.13
C GLY A 28 -7.47 -4.45 7.07
N TYR A 29 -6.21 -4.33 6.60
CA TYR A 29 -5.58 -5.30 5.69
C TYR A 29 -4.45 -6.08 6.36
N LEU A 30 -4.15 -7.28 5.82
CA LEU A 30 -3.21 -8.20 6.48
C LEU A 30 -1.75 -7.88 6.18
N THR A 31 -0.90 -8.04 7.19
CA THR A 31 0.57 -7.94 7.11
C THR A 31 1.19 -9.22 7.66
N GLN A 32 1.18 -10.31 6.87
CA GLN A 32 1.59 -11.65 7.35
C GLN A 32 3.04 -11.68 7.84
N ARG A 33 3.90 -10.78 7.32
CA ARG A 33 5.32 -10.67 7.68
C ARG A 33 5.61 -9.56 8.70
N GLY A 34 4.60 -8.99 9.37
CA GLY A 34 4.82 -7.82 10.21
C GLY A 34 5.11 -6.56 9.40
N SER A 35 5.70 -5.55 10.05
CA SER A 35 6.16 -4.32 9.41
C SER A 35 7.34 -3.72 10.18
N THR A 36 7.93 -2.66 9.64
CA THR A 36 8.72 -1.69 10.40
C THR A 36 8.04 -0.32 10.36
N TYR A 37 8.49 0.55 11.25
CA TYR A 37 8.22 1.98 11.21
C TYR A 37 9.59 2.66 11.21
N ASN A 38 9.99 3.16 10.05
CA ASN A 38 11.32 3.63 9.79
C ASN A 38 11.41 5.12 10.09
N ALA A 39 12.33 5.48 10.98
CA ALA A 39 12.77 6.84 11.23
C ALA A 39 14.27 6.94 10.93
N TYR A 40 14.74 8.14 10.56
CA TYR A 40 16.11 8.34 10.12
C TYR A 40 16.78 9.50 10.84
N LEU A 41 18.00 9.29 11.33
CA LEU A 41 18.79 10.29 12.04
C LEU A 41 19.97 10.74 11.18
N ILE A 42 20.07 12.05 10.94
CA ILE A 42 21.17 12.68 10.20
C ILE A 42 22.03 13.47 11.16
N ILE A 43 23.33 13.14 11.19
CA ILE A 43 24.33 13.85 11.98
C ILE A 43 25.06 14.85 11.09
N ASP A 44 24.87 16.13 11.40
CA ASP A 44 25.51 17.27 10.75
C ASP A 44 25.65 18.42 11.76
N GLU A 45 25.91 19.66 11.33
CA GLU A 45 25.91 20.83 12.23
C GLU A 45 24.54 21.04 12.90
N LYS A 46 23.46 20.60 12.23
CA LYS A 46 22.10 20.52 12.77
C LYS A 46 21.60 19.09 12.74
N ILE A 47 21.48 18.47 13.92
CA ILE A 47 21.03 17.08 14.05
C ILE A 47 19.55 17.01 13.67
N THR A 48 19.23 16.16 12.71
CA THR A 48 17.89 16.09 12.12
C THR A 48 17.33 14.68 12.21
N LEU A 49 16.17 14.53 12.83
CA LEU A 49 15.37 13.31 12.81
C LEU A 49 14.29 13.42 11.73
N ILE A 50 14.15 12.40 10.88
CA ILE A 50 13.12 12.31 9.85
C ILE A 50 12.14 11.21 10.23
N ASP A 51 10.88 11.64 10.35
CA ASP A 51 9.74 10.89 10.87
C ASP A 51 9.99 10.32 12.27
N THR A 52 8.94 9.76 12.87
CA THR A 52 9.02 9.02 14.13
C THR A 52 8.43 7.62 13.93
N VAL A 53 8.11 6.95 15.01
CA VAL A 53 7.51 5.62 14.99
C VAL A 53 6.14 5.64 15.61
N LYS A 54 5.45 4.51 15.52
CA LYS A 54 4.23 4.27 16.25
C LYS A 54 4.52 4.26 17.75
N HIS A 55 3.63 4.87 18.53
CA HIS A 55 3.85 5.15 19.97
C HIS A 55 4.45 3.99 20.79
N TYR A 56 3.99 2.74 20.59
CA TYR A 56 4.48 1.58 21.36
C TYR A 56 5.88 1.09 20.96
N LEU A 57 6.52 1.69 19.95
CA LEU A 57 7.90 1.44 19.55
C LEU A 57 8.83 2.61 19.86
N PHE A 58 8.33 3.62 20.59
CA PHE A 58 9.11 4.79 20.97
C PHE A 58 10.42 4.42 21.67
N ASP A 59 10.37 3.53 22.66
CA ASP A 59 11.55 3.11 23.44
C ASP A 59 12.63 2.48 22.55
N GLU A 60 12.24 1.70 21.53
CA GLU A 60 13.17 1.13 20.57
C GLU A 60 13.86 2.22 19.72
N MET A 61 13.08 3.20 19.25
CA MET A 61 13.63 4.33 18.49
C MET A 61 14.56 5.16 19.35
N LEU A 62 14.16 5.47 20.59
CA LEU A 62 14.93 6.25 21.53
C LEU A 62 16.26 5.59 21.89
N GLU A 63 16.27 4.26 22.09
CA GLU A 63 17.49 3.50 22.34
C GLU A 63 18.45 3.56 21.15
N ARG A 64 17.94 3.46 19.91
CA ARG A 64 18.74 3.60 18.68
C ARG A 64 19.28 5.02 18.49
N ILE A 65 18.50 6.06 18.80
CA ILE A 65 19.00 7.44 18.77
C ILE A 65 20.12 7.63 19.81
N SER A 66 19.89 7.14 21.03
CA SER A 66 20.83 7.24 22.17
C SER A 66 22.15 6.48 21.94
N ASP A 67 22.16 5.52 21.02
CA ASP A 67 23.36 4.83 20.57
C ASP A 67 24.31 5.73 19.77
N VAL A 68 23.77 6.80 19.15
CA VAL A 68 24.51 7.69 18.25
C VAL A 68 24.77 9.07 18.89
N ILE A 69 23.76 9.67 19.52
CA ILE A 69 23.79 11.03 20.11
C ILE A 69 22.89 11.13 21.35
N ASP A 70 23.02 12.20 22.13
CA ASP A 70 22.01 12.54 23.14
C ASP A 70 20.73 13.02 22.43
N PRO A 71 19.56 12.39 22.59
CA PRO A 71 18.33 12.79 21.90
C PRO A 71 17.93 14.25 22.16
N ALA A 72 18.38 14.87 23.27
CA ALA A 72 18.15 16.28 23.54
C ALA A 72 18.90 17.24 22.60
N ASP A 73 19.91 16.75 21.87
CA ASP A 73 20.70 17.51 20.90
C ASP A 73 20.04 17.61 19.50
N ILE A 74 18.89 16.98 19.28
CA ILE A 74 18.15 17.07 18.01
C ILE A 74 17.69 18.53 17.78
N ASP A 75 18.14 19.14 16.67
CA ASP A 75 17.78 20.50 16.26
C ASP A 75 16.48 20.53 15.42
N TYR A 76 16.26 19.50 14.59
CA TYR A 76 15.11 19.40 13.70
C TYR A 76 14.44 18.04 13.79
N VAL A 77 13.11 18.04 13.83
CA VAL A 77 12.28 16.86 13.58
C VAL A 77 11.48 17.13 12.32
N ILE A 78 11.60 16.30 11.29
CA ILE A 78 10.82 16.40 10.06
C ILE A 78 9.67 15.41 10.16
N SER A 79 8.44 15.88 9.96
CA SER A 79 7.26 15.02 9.79
C SER A 79 6.79 15.14 8.35
N ASN A 80 7.17 14.14 7.54
CA ASN A 80 6.77 14.02 6.14
C ASN A 80 5.28 13.70 6.01
N HIS A 81 4.77 12.92 6.97
CA HIS A 81 3.40 12.46 7.01
C HIS A 81 2.86 12.44 8.45
N VAL A 82 1.60 12.82 8.62
CA VAL A 82 0.94 12.95 9.94
C VAL A 82 0.28 11.68 10.45
N GLU A 83 0.19 10.61 9.67
CA GLU A 83 -0.41 9.35 10.14
C GLU A 83 0.36 8.81 11.35
N GLN A 84 -0.39 8.25 12.32
CA GLN A 84 0.11 8.02 13.69
C GLN A 84 1.06 6.83 13.83
N ASP A 85 1.30 6.10 12.77
CA ASP A 85 2.37 5.12 12.67
C ASP A 85 3.74 5.76 12.39
N HIS A 86 3.77 6.98 11.85
CA HIS A 86 4.98 7.78 11.62
C HIS A 86 5.08 9.00 12.52
N SER A 87 3.94 9.50 13.01
CA SER A 87 3.85 10.69 13.87
C SER A 87 3.53 10.36 15.32
N GLY A 88 3.23 9.09 15.63
CA GLY A 88 2.69 8.67 16.92
C GLY A 88 3.60 8.92 18.11
N SER A 89 4.91 9.02 17.86
CA SER A 89 5.93 9.30 18.87
C SER A 89 6.45 10.75 18.83
N LEU A 90 5.80 11.65 18.07
CA LEU A 90 6.14 13.07 18.08
C LEU A 90 6.00 13.70 19.48
N PRO A 91 4.93 13.46 20.26
CA PRO A 91 4.84 14.02 21.61
C PRO A 91 6.04 13.67 22.49
N GLU A 92 6.40 12.40 22.55
CA GLU A 92 7.47 11.92 23.40
C GLU A 92 8.85 12.43 22.96
N ILE A 93 9.15 12.46 21.66
CA ILE A 93 10.46 12.98 21.20
C ILE A 93 10.56 14.50 21.38
N MET A 94 9.48 15.25 21.19
CA MET A 94 9.47 16.71 21.35
C MET A 94 9.56 17.14 22.82
N GLU A 95 9.12 16.30 23.77
CA GLU A 95 9.36 16.50 25.21
C GLU A 95 10.85 16.37 25.59
N ILE A 96 11.61 15.53 24.87
CA ILE A 96 13.05 15.33 25.10
C ILE A 96 13.86 16.40 24.34
N ALA A 97 13.63 16.53 23.04
CA ALA A 97 14.27 17.50 22.16
C ALA A 97 13.57 18.86 22.24
N THR A 98 13.49 19.44 23.43
CA THR A 98 12.72 20.66 23.73
C THR A 98 13.09 21.90 22.90
N LYS A 99 14.26 21.89 22.25
CA LYS A 99 14.75 22.96 21.37
C LYS A 99 14.49 22.69 19.89
N ALA A 100 14.02 21.49 19.55
CA ALA A 100 13.83 21.09 18.16
C ALA A 100 12.77 21.95 17.47
N THR A 101 13.01 22.24 16.20
CA THR A 101 12.00 22.81 15.31
C THR A 101 11.34 21.68 14.52
N LEU A 102 10.01 21.62 14.57
CA LEU A 102 9.23 20.64 13.82
C LEU A 102 8.96 21.14 12.40
N VAL A 103 9.51 20.46 11.41
CA VAL A 103 9.42 20.82 10.00
C VAL A 103 8.35 19.95 9.32
N THR A 104 7.39 20.57 8.65
CA THR A 104 6.28 19.84 8.00
C THR A 104 5.63 20.66 6.89
N SER A 105 4.73 20.04 6.12
CA SER A 105 3.95 20.71 5.07
C SER A 105 2.83 21.59 5.67
N PRO A 106 2.21 22.51 4.91
CA PRO A 106 1.09 23.32 5.39
C PRO A 106 -0.13 22.51 5.81
N ASN A 107 -0.34 21.34 5.19
CA ASN A 107 -1.39 20.42 5.59
C ASN A 107 -0.94 19.53 6.76
N GLY A 108 0.37 19.25 6.85
CA GLY A 108 0.97 18.57 7.99
C GLY A 108 0.77 19.33 9.29
N GLU A 109 1.03 20.64 9.32
CA GLU A 109 0.76 21.46 10.51
C GLU A 109 -0.69 21.35 10.99
N LYS A 110 -1.65 21.45 10.06
CA LYS A 110 -3.08 21.32 10.37
C LYS A 110 -3.40 19.96 10.95
N GLY A 111 -2.87 18.89 10.35
CA GLY A 111 -3.06 17.52 10.80
C GLY A 111 -2.47 17.29 12.19
N LEU A 112 -1.22 17.68 12.40
CA LEU A 112 -0.51 17.52 13.67
C LEU A 112 -1.20 18.30 14.80
N LYS A 113 -1.60 19.56 14.56
CA LYS A 113 -2.38 20.34 15.54
C LYS A 113 -3.75 19.71 15.82
N ALA A 114 -4.38 19.05 14.85
CA ALA A 114 -5.64 18.35 15.07
C ALA A 114 -5.47 17.06 15.90
N HIS A 115 -4.41 16.29 15.64
CA HIS A 115 -4.11 15.05 16.35
C HIS A 115 -3.65 15.30 17.79
N PHE A 116 -2.65 16.16 17.97
CA PHE A 116 -1.93 16.28 19.24
C PHE A 116 -2.33 17.52 20.04
N ARG A 117 -2.82 18.57 19.37
CA ARG A 117 -3.20 19.85 19.99
C ARG A 117 -2.07 20.56 20.74
N GLU A 118 -0.83 20.24 20.37
CA GLU A 118 0.39 20.86 20.87
C GLU A 118 0.83 22.03 19.98
N ASP A 119 1.37 23.07 20.61
CA ASP A 119 1.90 24.26 19.95
C ASP A 119 3.44 24.22 19.89
N TRP A 120 3.95 23.20 19.22
CA TRP A 120 5.39 23.06 18.96
C TRP A 120 5.94 24.21 18.11
N ASN A 121 7.26 24.35 18.07
CA ASN A 121 7.92 25.31 17.19
C ASN A 121 7.90 24.78 15.73
N TYR A 122 6.89 25.16 14.95
CA TYR A 122 6.73 24.71 13.58
C TYR A 122 7.53 25.54 12.57
N ARG A 123 8.14 24.86 11.59
CA ARG A 123 8.64 25.43 10.34
C ARG A 123 7.91 24.81 9.16
N ILE A 124 7.12 25.62 8.46
CA ILE A 124 6.31 25.15 7.34
C ILE A 124 7.10 25.22 6.03
N VAL A 125 7.15 24.12 5.29
CA VAL A 125 7.89 24.00 4.02
C VAL A 125 6.98 23.69 2.83
N LYS A 126 7.34 24.23 1.67
CA LYS A 126 6.70 24.04 0.38
C LYS A 126 7.62 23.30 -0.58
N SER A 127 7.05 22.77 -1.67
CA SER A 127 7.86 22.14 -2.72
C SER A 127 8.92 23.11 -3.25
N GLY A 128 10.18 22.68 -3.23
CA GLY A 128 11.34 23.46 -3.64
C GLY A 128 11.98 24.30 -2.53
N ASP A 129 11.39 24.35 -1.33
CA ASP A 129 12.08 24.91 -0.18
C ASP A 129 13.26 24.02 0.21
N VAL A 130 14.33 24.66 0.68
CA VAL A 130 15.56 24.02 1.10
C VAL A 130 15.85 24.36 2.57
N LEU A 131 16.19 23.34 3.36
CA LEU A 131 16.70 23.46 4.72
C LEU A 131 18.16 23.02 4.73
N ASN A 132 19.06 23.99 4.91
CA ASN A 132 20.47 23.69 5.16
C ASN A 132 20.66 23.26 6.63
N ILE A 133 21.33 22.14 6.85
CA ILE A 133 21.61 21.57 8.17
C ILE A 133 23.11 21.58 8.51
N GLY A 134 23.90 22.39 7.79
CA GLY A 134 25.36 22.41 7.86
C GLY A 134 25.96 22.07 6.50
N LYS A 135 26.64 20.93 6.41
CA LYS A 135 27.27 20.46 5.16
C LYS A 135 26.26 19.96 4.13
N ARG A 136 25.03 19.72 4.55
CA ARG A 136 23.98 19.11 3.73
C ARG A 136 22.73 19.96 3.61
N ASN A 137 21.99 19.73 2.53
CA ASN A 137 20.73 20.39 2.20
C ASN A 137 19.59 19.36 2.08
N LEU A 138 18.47 19.67 2.75
CA LEU A 138 17.23 18.93 2.67
C LEU A 138 16.24 19.72 1.82
N THR A 139 15.89 19.17 0.66
CA THR A 139 14.91 19.75 -0.27
C THR A 139 13.59 19.03 -0.14
N PHE A 140 12.51 19.79 0.02
CA PHE A 140 11.17 19.25 0.25
C PHE A 140 10.35 19.24 -1.04
N VAL A 141 9.58 18.17 -1.26
CA VAL A 141 8.64 18.07 -2.37
C VAL A 141 7.32 17.52 -1.86
N GLN A 142 6.25 18.31 -1.95
CA GLN A 142 4.92 17.86 -1.57
C GLN A 142 4.35 16.88 -2.59
N THR A 143 3.81 15.77 -2.09
CA THR A 143 3.22 14.67 -2.86
C THR A 143 1.80 14.39 -2.33
N PRO A 144 0.90 15.39 -2.40
CA PRO A 144 -0.43 15.28 -1.79
C PRO A 144 -1.24 14.15 -2.42
N MET A 145 -1.98 13.44 -1.57
CA MET A 145 -2.74 12.23 -1.90
C MET A 145 -1.86 11.06 -2.35
N VAL A 146 -0.58 11.04 -2.00
CA VAL A 146 0.28 9.85 -2.12
C VAL A 146 0.75 9.44 -0.71
N HIS A 147 -0.12 9.04 0.23
CA HIS A 147 -1.56 8.78 0.05
C HIS A 147 -2.50 9.76 0.80
N TRP A 148 -1.99 10.64 1.67
CA TRP A 148 -2.79 11.67 2.36
C TRP A 148 -2.51 13.10 1.89
N PRO A 149 -3.40 14.08 2.19
CA PRO A 149 -3.26 15.47 1.74
C PRO A 149 -2.01 16.20 2.24
N ASP A 150 -1.42 15.76 3.34
CA ASP A 150 -0.24 16.35 3.98
C ASP A 150 1.08 15.83 3.46
N ASN A 151 1.08 14.67 2.79
CA ASN A 151 2.29 13.95 2.47
C ASN A 151 3.30 14.81 1.68
N MET A 152 4.56 14.72 2.09
CA MET A 152 5.72 15.25 1.38
C MET A 152 6.86 14.25 1.45
N VAL A 153 7.80 14.36 0.51
CA VAL A 153 9.08 13.66 0.56
C VAL A 153 10.19 14.65 0.85
N THR A 154 11.25 14.15 1.47
CA THR A 154 12.45 14.92 1.80
C THR A 154 13.63 14.33 1.05
N TYR A 155 14.39 15.16 0.34
CA TYR A 155 15.56 14.75 -0.43
C TYR A 155 16.83 15.37 0.14
N LEU A 156 17.78 14.51 0.53
CA LEU A 156 19.10 14.90 1.01
C LEU A 156 20.07 14.95 -0.17
N GLU A 157 20.42 16.15 -0.61
CA GLU A 157 21.03 16.37 -1.93
C GLU A 157 22.42 15.75 -2.06
N GLU A 158 23.27 15.96 -1.06
CA GLU A 158 24.68 15.58 -1.10
C GLU A 158 24.89 14.06 -1.00
N ASP A 159 24.01 13.36 -0.27
CA ASP A 159 24.05 11.90 -0.12
C ASP A 159 23.10 11.17 -1.07
N LYS A 160 22.30 11.91 -1.85
CA LYS A 160 21.34 11.39 -2.83
C LYS A 160 20.32 10.41 -2.23
N ILE A 161 19.81 10.77 -1.06
CA ILE A 161 18.82 9.97 -0.32
C ILE A 161 17.44 10.61 -0.46
N LEU A 162 16.48 9.86 -0.96
CA LEU A 162 15.07 10.23 -0.94
C LEU A 162 14.39 9.56 0.26
N PHE A 163 13.99 10.35 1.25
CA PHE A 163 13.10 9.94 2.33
C PHE A 163 11.66 10.03 1.82
N SER A 164 11.13 8.89 1.37
CA SER A 164 9.90 8.82 0.58
C SER A 164 8.63 8.65 1.41
N ASN A 165 8.78 8.54 2.74
CA ASN A 165 7.73 8.11 3.65
C ASN A 165 7.07 6.82 3.09
N ASP A 166 5.74 6.76 2.98
CA ASP A 166 5.00 5.58 2.53
C ASP A 166 5.27 5.14 1.10
N ALA A 167 5.66 6.07 0.22
CA ALA A 167 5.95 5.72 -1.15
C ALA A 167 7.13 4.73 -1.20
N PHE A 168 6.98 3.70 -2.04
CA PHE A 168 7.93 2.59 -2.21
C PHE A 168 8.08 1.66 -1.00
N GLY A 169 7.26 1.84 0.04
CA GLY A 169 7.25 1.00 1.23
C GLY A 169 6.74 -0.42 0.98
N GLN A 170 7.03 -1.30 1.95
CA GLN A 170 6.44 -2.63 2.06
C GLN A 170 6.30 -3.03 3.52
N HIS A 171 5.25 -3.80 3.84
CA HIS A 171 5.09 -4.35 5.18
C HIS A 171 5.87 -5.65 5.34
N ILE A 172 7.14 -5.49 5.73
CA ILE A 172 8.04 -6.60 6.05
C ILE A 172 8.73 -6.26 7.37
N ALA A 173 8.56 -7.10 8.39
CA ALA A 173 9.46 -7.16 9.52
C ALA A 173 10.59 -8.15 9.21
N SER A 174 11.82 -7.67 9.32
CA SER A 174 13.04 -8.46 9.08
C SER A 174 14.15 -7.99 10.01
N THR A 175 15.30 -8.66 10.00
CA THR A 175 16.55 -8.12 10.60
C THR A 175 17.32 -7.29 9.59
N GLU A 176 17.24 -7.68 8.33
CA GLU A 176 17.75 -7.02 7.14
C GLU A 176 17.09 -5.65 6.95
N ARG A 177 17.82 -4.67 6.44
CA ARG A 177 17.31 -3.30 6.20
C ARG A 177 17.37 -2.88 4.75
N PHE A 178 18.10 -3.59 3.91
CA PHE A 178 18.30 -3.19 2.52
C PHE A 178 17.73 -4.21 1.54
N ASP A 179 17.35 -3.72 0.38
CA ASP A 179 16.69 -4.51 -0.67
C ASP A 179 17.59 -5.57 -1.33
N ASP A 180 18.90 -5.53 -1.09
CA ASP A 180 19.87 -6.53 -1.52
C ASP A 180 20.14 -7.63 -0.48
N GLU A 181 19.51 -7.56 0.68
CA GLU A 181 19.68 -8.52 1.78
C GLU A 181 18.57 -9.58 1.84
N LEU A 182 17.45 -9.35 1.13
CA LEU A 182 16.35 -10.31 0.99
C LEU A 182 16.06 -10.61 -0.49
N PRO A 183 15.44 -11.77 -0.81
CA PRO A 183 15.08 -12.09 -2.19
C PRO A 183 14.15 -11.02 -2.80
N LEU A 184 14.58 -10.37 -3.89
CA LEU A 184 13.84 -9.27 -4.54
C LEU A 184 12.38 -9.64 -4.86
N GLY A 185 12.11 -10.88 -5.26
CA GLY A 185 10.74 -11.34 -5.54
C GLY A 185 9.80 -11.23 -4.33
N VAL A 186 10.30 -11.51 -3.13
CA VAL A 186 9.54 -11.35 -1.87
C VAL A 186 9.28 -9.87 -1.59
N ILE A 187 10.29 -9.02 -1.77
CA ILE A 187 10.18 -7.58 -1.51
C ILE A 187 9.15 -6.95 -2.46
N LEU A 188 9.21 -7.31 -3.75
CA LEU A 188 8.27 -6.81 -4.76
C LEU A 188 6.85 -7.36 -4.56
N GLU A 189 6.68 -8.55 -4.02
CA GLU A 189 5.37 -9.10 -3.66
C GLU A 189 4.71 -8.27 -2.56
N GLU A 190 5.44 -7.95 -1.48
CA GLU A 190 4.93 -7.14 -0.38
C GLU A 190 4.75 -5.67 -0.79
N ALA A 191 5.60 -5.14 -1.68
CA ALA A 191 5.42 -3.81 -2.25
C ALA A 191 4.18 -3.73 -3.15
N ARG A 192 3.91 -4.78 -3.93
CA ARG A 192 2.67 -4.90 -4.71
C ARG A 192 1.45 -4.91 -3.81
N LYS A 193 1.51 -5.69 -2.72
CA LYS A 193 0.43 -5.75 -1.74
C LYS A 193 0.20 -4.41 -1.05
N TYR A 194 1.27 -3.73 -0.65
CA TYR A 194 1.22 -2.38 -0.08
C TYR A 194 0.54 -1.40 -1.04
N TYR A 195 1.01 -1.34 -2.30
CA TYR A 195 0.41 -0.47 -3.31
C TYR A 195 -1.06 -0.79 -3.57
N ALA A 196 -1.41 -2.07 -3.72
CA ALA A 196 -2.74 -2.53 -4.06
C ALA A 196 -3.81 -2.12 -3.03
N ASN A 197 -3.43 -2.03 -1.76
CA ASN A 197 -4.37 -1.81 -0.65
C ASN A 197 -4.39 -0.37 -0.13
N ILE A 198 -3.44 0.48 -0.56
CA ILE A 198 -3.26 1.84 -0.02
C ILE A 198 -3.22 2.87 -1.16
N VAL A 199 -2.33 2.65 -2.12
CA VAL A 199 -1.93 3.67 -3.10
C VAL A 199 -2.75 3.61 -4.39
N LEU A 200 -3.33 2.44 -4.70
CA LEU A 200 -4.10 2.16 -5.92
C LEU A 200 -5.06 3.27 -6.38
N PRO A 201 -5.90 3.89 -5.53
CA PRO A 201 -6.83 4.93 -5.97
C PRO A 201 -6.15 6.22 -6.44
N TYR A 202 -4.85 6.39 -6.16
CA TYR A 202 -4.09 7.62 -6.39
C TYR A 202 -3.10 7.54 -7.56
N GLY A 203 -3.31 6.63 -8.52
CA GLY A 203 -2.39 6.42 -9.64
C GLY A 203 -2.03 7.70 -10.43
N GLY A 204 -2.98 8.61 -10.62
CA GLY A 204 -2.70 9.90 -11.30
C GLY A 204 -1.76 10.81 -10.50
N GLN A 205 -1.88 10.82 -9.18
CA GLN A 205 -1.03 11.57 -8.27
C GLN A 205 0.36 10.93 -8.17
N VAL A 206 0.43 9.59 -8.16
CA VAL A 206 1.70 8.85 -8.26
C VAL A 206 2.44 9.20 -9.54
N GLN A 207 1.77 9.20 -10.71
CA GLN A 207 2.38 9.58 -11.98
C GLN A 207 2.94 11.02 -11.97
N LYS A 208 2.21 11.97 -11.37
CA LYS A 208 2.68 13.34 -11.20
C LYS A 208 3.89 13.42 -10.26
N ALA A 209 3.88 12.67 -9.17
CA ALA A 209 4.99 12.61 -8.22
C ALA A 209 6.26 12.03 -8.87
N LEU A 210 6.12 10.90 -9.59
CA LEU A 210 7.22 10.29 -10.35
C LEU A 210 7.80 11.26 -11.39
N GLY A 211 6.95 11.99 -12.12
CA GLY A 211 7.41 13.00 -13.06
C GLY A 211 8.12 14.19 -12.40
N THR A 212 7.67 14.61 -11.22
CA THR A 212 8.28 15.72 -10.46
C THR A 212 9.64 15.34 -9.89
N LEU A 213 9.75 14.10 -9.37
CA LEU A 213 10.96 13.59 -8.73
C LEU A 213 11.96 12.96 -9.71
N GLY A 214 11.54 12.67 -10.94
CA GLY A 214 12.36 11.95 -11.93
C GLY A 214 13.62 12.69 -12.40
N GLY A 215 13.77 13.98 -12.07
CA GLY A 215 14.99 14.75 -12.33
C GLY A 215 16.03 14.68 -11.20
N LEU A 216 15.69 14.08 -10.06
CA LEU A 216 16.61 13.92 -8.93
C LEU A 216 17.58 12.76 -9.18
N ASP A 217 18.83 12.92 -8.78
CA ASP A 217 19.83 11.85 -8.78
C ASP A 217 19.73 11.05 -7.48
N VAL A 218 19.01 9.92 -7.49
CA VAL A 218 18.71 9.15 -6.29
C VAL A 218 19.53 7.85 -6.23
N GLU A 219 20.33 7.69 -5.19
CA GLU A 219 21.08 6.46 -4.90
C GLU A 219 20.41 5.59 -3.82
N VAL A 220 19.60 6.20 -2.94
CA VAL A 220 18.89 5.49 -1.86
C VAL A 220 17.46 6.01 -1.74
N ILE A 221 16.48 5.11 -1.68
CA ILE A 221 15.10 5.42 -1.27
C ILE A 221 14.87 4.84 0.13
N ALA A 222 14.78 5.74 1.10
CA ALA A 222 14.55 5.48 2.51
C ALA A 222 13.05 5.60 2.82
N THR A 223 12.36 4.45 2.88
CA THR A 223 10.90 4.36 3.06
C THR A 223 10.51 4.45 4.54
N SER A 224 9.23 4.74 4.84
CA SER A 224 8.69 4.66 6.20
C SER A 224 8.38 3.22 6.66
N HIS A 225 8.26 2.28 5.72
CA HIS A 225 7.98 0.87 6.01
C HIS A 225 8.90 -0.09 5.26
N GLY A 226 9.36 -1.10 5.99
CA GLY A 226 10.13 -2.23 5.49
C GLY A 226 11.57 -1.89 5.14
N LEU A 227 12.09 -2.55 4.10
CA LEU A 227 13.43 -2.35 3.57
C LEU A 227 13.63 -1.02 2.82
N ILE A 228 14.88 -0.58 2.82
CA ILE A 228 15.43 0.59 2.11
C ILE A 228 15.94 0.12 0.74
N TRP A 229 15.61 0.87 -0.32
CA TRP A 229 16.09 0.57 -1.66
C TRP A 229 17.44 1.25 -1.91
N ARG A 230 18.48 0.46 -2.19
CA ARG A 230 19.80 0.96 -2.62
C ARG A 230 20.35 0.23 -3.86
N SER A 231 19.82 -0.95 -4.17
CA SER A 231 20.34 -1.80 -5.26
C SER A 231 19.36 -1.98 -6.42
N ASN A 232 18.05 -2.01 -6.14
CA ASN A 232 17.00 -2.34 -7.10
C ASN A 232 15.97 -1.20 -7.26
N ILE A 233 16.39 0.06 -7.10
CA ILE A 233 15.55 1.25 -7.33
C ILE A 233 14.84 1.20 -8.71
N PRO A 234 15.50 0.85 -9.83
CA PRO A 234 14.81 0.75 -11.11
C PRO A 234 13.67 -0.27 -11.13
N ALA A 235 13.77 -1.37 -10.35
CA ALA A 235 12.73 -2.39 -10.30
C ALA A 235 11.46 -1.85 -9.65
N ILE A 236 11.57 -1.21 -8.48
CA ILE A 236 10.40 -0.67 -7.78
C ILE A 236 9.79 0.53 -8.51
N LEU A 237 10.60 1.38 -9.15
CA LEU A 237 10.10 2.47 -9.99
C LEU A 237 9.32 1.96 -11.20
N ASN A 238 9.80 0.90 -11.87
CA ASN A 238 9.08 0.27 -12.99
C ASN A 238 7.74 -0.32 -12.54
N GLU A 239 7.70 -0.98 -11.38
CA GLU A 239 6.46 -1.49 -10.82
C GLU A 239 5.49 -0.36 -10.45
N TYR A 240 5.94 0.71 -9.78
CA TYR A 240 5.10 1.87 -9.49
C TYR A 240 4.55 2.52 -10.77
N GLN A 241 5.37 2.66 -11.82
CA GLN A 241 4.94 3.16 -13.13
C GLN A 241 3.84 2.28 -13.74
N LYS A 242 4.02 0.96 -13.72
CA LYS A 242 3.04 -0.02 -14.18
C LYS A 242 1.74 0.03 -13.39
N TRP A 243 1.80 0.05 -12.07
CA TRP A 243 0.62 0.03 -11.20
C TRP A 243 -0.18 1.33 -11.28
N SER A 244 0.51 2.47 -11.26
CA SER A 244 -0.14 3.79 -11.30
C SER A 244 -0.80 4.11 -12.65
N THR A 245 -0.33 3.48 -13.73
CA THR A 245 -0.97 3.53 -15.05
C THR A 245 -2.11 2.51 -15.21
N ASN A 246 -2.44 1.73 -14.17
CA ASN A 246 -3.43 0.65 -14.22
C ASN A 246 -3.13 -0.41 -15.29
N ALA A 247 -1.87 -0.58 -15.68
CA ALA A 247 -1.47 -1.55 -16.69
C ALA A 247 -1.93 -2.97 -16.30
N THR A 248 -2.57 -3.64 -17.25
CA THR A 248 -3.11 -4.99 -17.07
C THR A 248 -2.22 -6.04 -17.73
N GLU A 249 -2.29 -7.24 -17.18
CA GLU A 249 -1.69 -8.44 -17.73
C GLU A 249 -2.79 -9.37 -18.27
N LYS A 250 -2.39 -10.42 -18.98
CA LYS A 250 -3.29 -11.50 -19.39
C LYS A 250 -3.65 -12.38 -18.17
N LYS A 251 -4.41 -11.78 -17.26
CA LYS A 251 -4.76 -12.33 -15.94
C LYS A 251 -6.23 -12.12 -15.61
N ALA A 252 -6.85 -13.14 -15.03
CA ALA A 252 -8.22 -13.12 -14.55
C ALA A 252 -8.24 -13.47 -13.06
N VAL A 253 -8.95 -12.68 -12.25
CA VAL A 253 -9.17 -12.97 -10.83
C VAL A 253 -10.63 -13.33 -10.64
N ILE A 254 -10.87 -14.55 -10.17
CA ILE A 254 -12.20 -15.10 -9.90
C ILE A 254 -12.38 -15.15 -8.39
N VAL A 255 -13.28 -14.32 -7.89
CA VAL A 255 -13.57 -14.17 -6.46
C VAL A 255 -14.98 -14.66 -6.20
N TYR A 256 -15.19 -15.54 -5.22
CA TYR A 256 -16.54 -16.02 -4.92
C TYR A 256 -16.73 -16.37 -3.45
N ASP A 257 -18.00 -16.53 -3.09
CA ASP A 257 -18.43 -17.32 -1.93
C ASP A 257 -19.60 -18.21 -2.39
N THR A 258 -19.88 -19.29 -1.66
CA THR A 258 -20.94 -20.26 -1.95
C THR A 258 -21.49 -20.89 -0.68
N MET A 259 -22.77 -21.27 -0.67
CA MET A 259 -23.37 -22.02 0.45
C MET A 259 -23.34 -23.54 0.21
N TRP A 260 -23.59 -23.95 -1.03
CA TRP A 260 -23.83 -25.34 -1.43
C TRP A 260 -23.11 -25.69 -2.74
N ASN A 261 -21.93 -25.10 -2.96
CA ASN A 261 -21.00 -25.35 -4.07
C ASN A 261 -21.50 -25.06 -5.51
N ALA A 262 -22.79 -24.81 -5.74
CA ALA A 262 -23.28 -24.48 -7.08
C ALA A 262 -22.58 -23.25 -7.70
N THR A 263 -22.37 -22.17 -6.94
CA THR A 263 -21.61 -20.99 -7.43
C THR A 263 -20.13 -21.30 -7.66
N GLU A 264 -19.55 -22.24 -6.91
CA GLU A 264 -18.16 -22.68 -7.07
C GLU A 264 -17.97 -23.47 -8.36
N ILE A 265 -18.90 -24.39 -8.69
CA ILE A 265 -18.90 -25.12 -9.97
C ILE A 265 -18.95 -24.14 -11.17
N ILE A 266 -19.74 -23.07 -11.05
CA ILE A 266 -19.78 -22.00 -12.06
C ILE A 266 -18.43 -21.29 -12.13
N ALA A 267 -17.82 -20.97 -10.98
CA ALA A 267 -16.52 -20.31 -10.91
C ALA A 267 -15.42 -21.18 -11.57
N GLU A 268 -15.39 -22.48 -11.29
CA GLU A 268 -14.44 -23.45 -11.87
C GLU A 268 -14.60 -23.48 -13.40
N SER A 269 -15.83 -23.52 -13.89
CA SER A 269 -16.12 -23.50 -15.33
C SER A 269 -15.69 -22.19 -16.00
N ILE A 270 -15.80 -21.05 -15.32
CA ILE A 270 -15.26 -19.76 -15.78
C ILE A 270 -13.72 -19.81 -15.80
N SER A 271 -13.11 -20.43 -14.79
CA SER A 271 -11.65 -20.62 -14.71
C SER A 271 -11.13 -21.38 -15.92
N ASP A 272 -11.73 -22.52 -16.27
CA ASP A 272 -11.36 -23.35 -17.43
C ASP A 272 -11.30 -22.52 -18.72
N VAL A 273 -12.30 -21.67 -18.92
CA VAL A 273 -12.41 -20.82 -20.12
C VAL A 273 -11.26 -19.82 -20.21
N PHE A 274 -10.95 -19.14 -19.09
CA PHE A 274 -9.82 -18.20 -19.05
C PHE A 274 -8.47 -18.92 -19.23
N GLU A 275 -8.28 -20.08 -18.60
CA GLU A 275 -7.06 -20.88 -18.75
C GLU A 275 -6.88 -21.35 -20.20
N LYS A 276 -7.94 -21.85 -20.84
CA LYS A 276 -7.93 -22.25 -22.27
C LYS A 276 -7.61 -21.08 -23.19
N LYS A 277 -8.02 -19.86 -22.83
CA LYS A 277 -7.65 -18.62 -23.53
C LYS A 277 -6.23 -18.14 -23.19
N GLY A 278 -5.52 -18.81 -22.29
CA GLY A 278 -4.14 -18.52 -21.89
C GLY A 278 -4.01 -17.37 -20.90
N TYR A 279 -5.04 -17.12 -20.08
CA TYR A 279 -4.95 -16.20 -18.95
C TYR A 279 -4.34 -16.89 -17.73
N ASN A 280 -3.52 -16.16 -16.97
CA ASN A 280 -3.17 -16.56 -15.62
C ASN A 280 -4.41 -16.39 -14.72
N VAL A 281 -4.94 -17.48 -14.18
CA VAL A 281 -6.14 -17.43 -13.34
C VAL A 281 -5.77 -17.45 -11.87
N ARG A 282 -6.42 -16.58 -11.10
CA ARG A 282 -6.43 -16.59 -9.64
C ARG A 282 -7.81 -16.94 -9.15
N PHE A 283 -7.95 -18.14 -8.61
CA PHE A 283 -9.20 -18.67 -8.09
C PHE A 283 -9.24 -18.48 -6.57
N MET A 284 -10.14 -17.63 -6.08
CA MET A 284 -10.10 -17.10 -4.71
C MET A 284 -11.46 -17.20 -4.00
N ASP A 285 -11.60 -18.18 -3.11
CA ASP A 285 -12.71 -18.29 -2.17
C ASP A 285 -12.54 -17.29 -1.02
N LEU A 286 -13.54 -16.41 -0.83
CA LEU A 286 -13.56 -15.40 0.23
C LEU A 286 -13.57 -15.98 1.65
N LYS A 287 -13.89 -17.27 1.84
CA LYS A 287 -13.76 -17.93 3.14
C LYS A 287 -12.30 -18.16 3.54
N ASN A 288 -11.42 -18.31 2.56
CA ASN A 288 -10.05 -18.76 2.76
C ASN A 288 -9.01 -17.69 2.41
N ASN A 289 -9.43 -16.63 1.71
CA ASN A 289 -8.56 -15.56 1.24
C ASN A 289 -9.00 -14.23 1.84
N HIS A 290 -8.06 -13.52 2.44
CA HIS A 290 -8.35 -12.18 2.92
C HIS A 290 -8.50 -11.22 1.74
N ILE A 291 -9.41 -10.24 1.87
CA ILE A 291 -9.72 -9.25 0.84
C ILE A 291 -8.45 -8.53 0.33
N SER A 292 -7.48 -8.29 1.21
CA SER A 292 -6.22 -7.63 0.84
C SER A 292 -5.30 -8.48 -0.05
N ASP A 293 -5.32 -9.80 0.14
CA ASP A 293 -4.57 -10.74 -0.71
C ASP A 293 -5.22 -10.81 -2.09
N ILE A 294 -6.55 -10.78 -2.13
CA ILE A 294 -7.32 -10.69 -3.37
C ILE A 294 -7.00 -9.40 -4.13
N MET A 295 -6.98 -8.24 -3.43
CA MET A 295 -6.64 -6.96 -4.07
C MET A 295 -5.22 -6.94 -4.63
N THR A 296 -4.28 -7.66 -4.01
CA THR A 296 -2.92 -7.82 -4.52
C THR A 296 -2.90 -8.52 -5.87
N GLU A 297 -3.80 -9.48 -6.09
CA GLU A 297 -3.94 -10.15 -7.38
C GLU A 297 -4.71 -9.30 -8.40
N VAL A 298 -5.67 -8.47 -7.96
CA VAL A 298 -6.49 -7.59 -8.80
C VAL A 298 -5.69 -6.46 -9.48
N ILE A 299 -4.59 -6.00 -8.87
CA ILE A 299 -3.83 -4.83 -9.34
C ILE A 299 -3.32 -4.93 -10.78
N THR A 300 -3.05 -6.13 -11.31
CA THR A 300 -2.67 -6.35 -12.72
C THR A 300 -3.70 -7.17 -13.51
N ALA A 301 -4.82 -7.55 -12.91
CA ALA A 301 -5.83 -8.35 -13.58
C ALA A 301 -6.56 -7.55 -14.66
N LYS A 302 -6.79 -8.13 -15.84
CA LYS A 302 -7.68 -7.54 -16.85
C LYS A 302 -9.15 -7.86 -16.55
N TYR A 303 -9.40 -9.10 -16.13
CA TYR A 303 -10.73 -9.60 -15.81
C TYR A 303 -10.91 -9.79 -14.30
N ILE A 304 -12.04 -9.30 -13.78
CA ILE A 304 -12.44 -9.43 -12.38
C ILE A 304 -13.82 -10.08 -12.36
N CYS A 305 -13.87 -11.37 -12.05
CA CYS A 305 -15.09 -12.15 -11.99
C CYS A 305 -15.53 -12.29 -10.54
N VAL A 306 -16.77 -11.94 -10.21
CA VAL A 306 -17.28 -11.99 -8.84
C VAL A 306 -18.54 -12.83 -8.75
N GLY A 307 -18.49 -13.82 -7.87
CA GLY A 307 -19.51 -14.84 -7.69
C GLY A 307 -20.24 -14.74 -6.36
N SER A 308 -21.57 -14.77 -6.36
CA SER A 308 -22.35 -14.91 -5.14
C SER A 308 -23.61 -15.74 -5.40
N PRO A 309 -23.95 -16.72 -4.54
CA PRO A 309 -25.32 -17.20 -4.49
C PRO A 309 -26.26 -16.10 -3.98
N THR A 310 -27.55 -16.27 -4.20
CA THR A 310 -28.56 -15.39 -3.59
C THR A 310 -28.91 -15.84 -2.17
N LEU A 311 -28.67 -14.98 -1.19
CA LEU A 311 -29.05 -15.15 0.21
C LEU A 311 -30.02 -14.03 0.63
N ASN A 312 -31.27 -14.38 0.97
CA ASN A 312 -32.28 -13.42 1.45
C ASN A 312 -32.50 -12.21 0.52
N ASN A 313 -32.62 -12.45 -0.79
CA ASN A 313 -32.70 -11.42 -1.85
C ASN A 313 -31.46 -10.52 -1.98
N ASN A 314 -30.34 -10.95 -1.39
CA ASN A 314 -29.08 -10.21 -1.38
C ASN A 314 -27.92 -11.13 -1.80
N LEU A 315 -26.75 -10.54 -2.00
CA LEU A 315 -25.47 -11.24 -2.12
C LEU A 315 -24.95 -11.67 -0.73
N MET A 316 -23.97 -12.59 -0.71
CA MET A 316 -23.33 -13.07 0.52
C MET A 316 -22.62 -11.93 1.27
N PRO A 317 -22.68 -11.85 2.62
CA PRO A 317 -22.02 -10.77 3.38
C PRO A 317 -20.52 -10.64 3.12
N SER A 318 -19.82 -11.75 2.91
CA SER A 318 -18.40 -11.79 2.50
C SER A 318 -18.17 -11.11 1.16
N VAL A 319 -19.01 -11.39 0.16
CA VAL A 319 -18.98 -10.76 -1.16
C VAL A 319 -19.31 -9.26 -1.04
N ALA A 320 -20.23 -8.88 -0.15
CA ALA A 320 -20.55 -7.46 0.12
C ALA A 320 -19.33 -6.71 0.65
N SER A 321 -18.64 -7.32 1.63
CA SER A 321 -17.42 -6.79 2.23
C SER A 321 -16.33 -6.59 1.17
N PHE A 322 -16.09 -7.61 0.35
CA PHE A 322 -15.12 -7.53 -0.76
C PHE A 322 -15.46 -6.43 -1.77
N LEU A 323 -16.71 -6.39 -2.26
CA LEU A 323 -17.13 -5.39 -3.26
C LEU A 323 -17.08 -3.96 -2.72
N THR A 324 -17.36 -3.77 -1.43
CA THR A 324 -17.24 -2.47 -0.77
C THR A 324 -15.78 -2.01 -0.75
N TYR A 325 -14.86 -2.91 -0.39
CA TYR A 325 -13.43 -2.62 -0.37
C TYR A 325 -12.87 -2.38 -1.78
N LEU A 326 -13.21 -3.24 -2.75
CA LEU A 326 -12.86 -3.09 -4.15
C LEU A 326 -13.32 -1.74 -4.71
N LYS A 327 -14.56 -1.31 -4.40
CA LYS A 327 -15.10 -0.03 -4.86
C LYS A 327 -14.36 1.17 -4.29
N GLY A 328 -13.82 1.07 -3.07
CA GLY A 328 -12.99 2.12 -2.47
C GLY A 328 -11.66 2.33 -3.20
N LEU A 329 -11.12 1.26 -3.82
CA LEU A 329 -9.83 1.27 -4.51
C LEU A 329 -9.97 1.42 -6.04
N ALA A 330 -11.03 0.87 -6.62
CA ALA A 330 -11.51 0.97 -8.00
C ALA A 330 -10.41 1.10 -9.09
N PRO A 331 -9.66 0.03 -9.38
CA PRO A 331 -8.68 0.03 -10.48
C PRO A 331 -9.36 0.27 -11.84
N LYS A 332 -8.68 0.93 -12.77
CA LYS A 332 -9.25 1.34 -14.06
C LYS A 332 -9.04 0.30 -15.15
N ASP A 333 -9.69 0.46 -16.31
CA ASP A 333 -9.45 -0.39 -17.50
C ASP A 333 -9.68 -1.90 -17.27
N ARG A 334 -10.63 -2.23 -16.39
CA ARG A 334 -11.01 -3.61 -16.03
C ARG A 334 -12.29 -4.04 -16.73
N ILE A 335 -12.41 -5.35 -16.92
CA ILE A 335 -13.64 -6.00 -17.38
C ILE A 335 -14.19 -6.87 -16.25
N GLY A 336 -15.41 -6.57 -15.81
CA GLY A 336 -16.15 -7.28 -14.79
C GLY A 336 -17.00 -8.41 -15.34
N LEU A 337 -17.16 -9.49 -14.57
CA LEU A 337 -18.13 -10.55 -14.84
C LEU A 337 -18.83 -10.91 -13.53
N ALA A 338 -20.13 -10.68 -13.45
CA ALA A 338 -20.93 -11.13 -12.31
C ALA A 338 -21.48 -12.54 -12.58
N PHE A 339 -21.41 -13.42 -11.57
CA PHE A 339 -21.97 -14.76 -11.70
C PHE A 339 -22.59 -15.29 -10.40
N GLY A 340 -23.40 -16.35 -10.48
CA GLY A 340 -23.89 -17.03 -9.29
C GLY A 340 -25.05 -17.99 -9.50
N SER A 341 -25.26 -18.85 -8.49
CA SER A 341 -26.43 -19.72 -8.39
C SER A 341 -27.57 -19.11 -7.58
N TYR A 342 -28.82 -19.50 -7.85
CA TYR A 342 -29.98 -19.05 -7.09
C TYR A 342 -31.10 -20.10 -7.00
N GLY A 343 -31.97 -19.97 -6.00
CA GLY A 343 -33.14 -20.85 -5.85
C GLY A 343 -34.36 -20.40 -6.66
N TRP A 344 -34.79 -19.15 -6.48
CA TRP A 344 -36.00 -18.61 -7.14
C TRP A 344 -35.82 -17.22 -7.77
N SER A 345 -35.23 -16.24 -7.06
CA SER A 345 -35.26 -14.83 -7.49
C SER A 345 -33.95 -14.24 -8.03
N GLY A 346 -32.78 -14.78 -7.67
CA GLY A 346 -31.51 -14.48 -8.36
C GLY A 346 -30.97 -13.04 -8.31
N GLN A 347 -31.36 -12.22 -7.31
CA GLN A 347 -31.02 -10.79 -7.28
C GLN A 347 -29.52 -10.51 -7.09
N SER A 348 -28.80 -11.39 -6.39
CA SER A 348 -27.37 -11.19 -6.05
C SER A 348 -26.51 -10.91 -7.28
N ILE A 349 -26.72 -11.65 -8.38
CA ILE A 349 -25.95 -11.51 -9.61
C ILE A 349 -26.06 -10.10 -10.19
N GLY A 350 -27.28 -9.54 -10.24
CA GLY A 350 -27.49 -8.17 -10.71
C GLY A 350 -26.92 -7.11 -9.75
N GLN A 351 -26.94 -7.38 -8.44
CA GLN A 351 -26.32 -6.51 -7.44
C GLN A 351 -24.79 -6.49 -7.59
N VAL A 352 -24.16 -7.66 -7.76
CA VAL A 352 -22.73 -7.79 -8.04
C VAL A 352 -22.36 -7.03 -9.31
N GLU A 353 -23.12 -7.22 -10.40
CA GLU A 353 -22.90 -6.50 -11.66
C GLU A 353 -22.97 -4.99 -11.46
N GLN A 354 -23.93 -4.49 -10.67
CA GLN A 354 -24.03 -3.07 -10.36
C GLN A 354 -22.81 -2.55 -9.58
N TYR A 355 -22.29 -3.31 -8.61
CA TYR A 355 -21.04 -2.93 -7.91
C TYR A 355 -19.86 -2.84 -8.87
N LEU A 356 -19.73 -3.78 -9.81
CA LEU A 356 -18.65 -3.75 -10.82
C LEU A 356 -18.78 -2.52 -11.74
N LYS A 357 -20.00 -2.18 -12.17
CA LYS A 357 -20.28 -0.95 -12.94
C LYS A 357 -19.97 0.31 -12.13
N ASP A 358 -20.31 0.32 -10.85
CA ASP A 358 -20.01 1.43 -9.94
C ASP A 358 -18.50 1.62 -9.72
N CYS A 359 -17.68 0.58 -9.92
CA CYS A 359 -16.23 0.70 -9.96
C CYS A 359 -15.70 1.28 -11.29
N GLY A 360 -16.59 1.54 -12.26
CA GLY A 360 -16.26 2.02 -13.60
C GLY A 360 -15.82 0.92 -14.57
N PHE A 361 -16.10 -0.35 -14.27
CA PHE A 361 -15.68 -1.47 -15.13
C PHE A 361 -16.65 -1.63 -16.31
N GLU A 362 -16.11 -2.02 -17.46
CA GLU A 362 -16.93 -2.63 -18.51
C GLU A 362 -17.41 -3.99 -18.00
N THR A 363 -18.63 -4.40 -18.30
CA THR A 363 -19.15 -5.69 -17.81
C THR A 363 -19.54 -6.62 -18.95
N LEU A 364 -19.09 -7.87 -18.87
CA LEU A 364 -19.63 -8.95 -19.67
C LEU A 364 -21.06 -9.28 -19.24
N GLU A 365 -21.78 -10.03 -20.08
CA GLU A 365 -23.09 -10.57 -19.71
C GLU A 365 -22.97 -11.44 -18.45
N ASN A 366 -23.86 -11.19 -17.48
CA ASN A 366 -23.82 -11.91 -16.22
C ASN A 366 -24.26 -13.39 -16.38
N ILE A 367 -23.68 -14.27 -15.56
CA ILE A 367 -23.98 -15.71 -15.59
C ILE A 367 -24.87 -16.05 -14.40
N ARG A 368 -26.06 -16.59 -14.69
CA ARG A 368 -27.04 -16.97 -13.66
C ARG A 368 -27.58 -18.36 -13.93
N ILE A 369 -27.40 -19.26 -12.96
CA ILE A 369 -27.87 -20.64 -13.07
C ILE A 369 -28.76 -20.96 -11.86
N GLN A 370 -29.92 -21.56 -12.11
CA GLN A 370 -30.84 -21.94 -11.06
C GLN A 370 -30.42 -23.28 -10.43
N TYR A 371 -30.35 -23.34 -9.10
CA TYR A 371 -29.91 -24.51 -8.34
C TYR A 371 -28.53 -25.04 -8.77
N ILE A 372 -28.40 -26.35 -8.97
CA ILE A 372 -27.16 -27.04 -9.30
C ILE A 372 -27.02 -26.98 -10.84
N PRO A 373 -25.90 -26.46 -11.37
CA PRO A 373 -25.68 -26.43 -12.81
C PRO A 373 -25.69 -27.82 -13.44
N GLU A 374 -26.44 -27.98 -14.52
CA GLU A 374 -26.38 -29.15 -15.41
C GLU A 374 -25.24 -29.00 -16.42
N GLU A 375 -24.76 -30.12 -16.98
CA GLU A 375 -23.60 -30.15 -17.87
C GLU A 375 -23.82 -29.32 -19.15
N ASP A 376 -25.01 -29.39 -19.73
CA ASP A 376 -25.40 -28.61 -20.92
C ASP A 376 -25.42 -27.10 -20.63
N GLN A 377 -25.88 -26.68 -19.46
CA GLN A 377 -25.87 -25.29 -19.02
C GLN A 377 -24.44 -24.76 -18.86
N LEU A 378 -23.53 -25.58 -18.33
CA LEU A 378 -22.12 -25.22 -18.19
C LEU A 378 -21.45 -25.10 -19.55
N GLU A 379 -21.67 -26.04 -20.47
CA GLU A 379 -21.09 -25.98 -21.82
C GLU A 379 -21.62 -24.76 -22.61
N GLU A 380 -22.92 -24.49 -22.59
CA GLU A 380 -23.48 -23.29 -23.24
C GLU A 380 -22.89 -22.00 -22.64
N MET A 381 -22.71 -21.95 -21.32
CA MET A 381 -22.08 -20.83 -20.63
C MET A 381 -20.61 -20.66 -21.07
N LYS A 382 -19.85 -21.76 -21.13
CA LYS A 382 -18.44 -21.74 -21.56
C LYS A 382 -18.31 -21.24 -22.99
N GLU A 383 -19.12 -21.75 -23.92
CA GLU A 383 -19.11 -21.32 -25.33
C GLU A 383 -19.39 -19.82 -25.48
N LYS A 384 -20.42 -19.31 -24.77
CA LYS A 384 -20.75 -17.88 -24.78
C LYS A 384 -19.62 -17.03 -24.19
N LEU A 385 -19.03 -17.45 -23.08
CA LEU A 385 -17.95 -16.70 -22.45
C LEU A 385 -16.70 -16.69 -23.33
N GLU A 386 -16.35 -17.83 -23.96
CA GLU A 386 -15.23 -17.93 -24.89
C GLU A 386 -15.34 -16.95 -26.07
N GLY A 387 -16.55 -16.67 -26.54
CA GLY A 387 -16.80 -15.71 -27.61
C GLY A 387 -16.63 -14.24 -27.22
N ASN A 388 -16.63 -13.93 -25.92
CA ASN A 388 -16.65 -12.56 -25.39
C ASN A 388 -15.35 -12.14 -24.68
N ILE A 389 -14.41 -13.07 -24.47
CA ILE A 389 -13.07 -12.76 -23.97
C ILE A 389 -12.20 -12.23 -25.11
N LEU A 390 -11.51 -11.10 -24.86
CA LEU A 390 -10.67 -10.36 -25.80
C LEU A 390 -9.37 -11.09 -26.18
#